data_AF-A0A7K1BFK2-F1
#
_entry.id   AF-A0A7K1BFK2-F1
#
_cell.length_a   1.000
_cell.length_b   1.000
_cell.length_c   1.000
_cell.angle_alpha   90.00
_cell.angle_beta   90.00
_cell.angle_gamma   90.00
#
_symmetry.space_group_name_H-M   'P 1'
#
loop_
_entity.id
_entity.type
_entity.pdbx_description
1 polymer ?
#
loop_
_entity_poly.entity_id
_entity_poly.type
_entity_poly.pdbx_seq_one_letter_code
_entity_poly.pdbx_strand_id
1 'polypeptide(L)' 'MSNVLILADFVDGKATKSTVEIATAGARIGEVSAVVMAPIGQGAALAATLTQGPITKILIIESD' A
#
# COMPACT_ATOMS: atom_id res chain seq x y z
N MET A 1 -8.29 11.31 15.22
CA MET A 1 -7.09 10.51 14.87
C MET A 1 -6.88 10.70 13.38
N SER A 2 -5.67 10.99 12.93
CA SER A 2 -5.40 11.28 11.52
C SER A 2 -5.31 9.99 10.71
N ASN A 3 -5.78 10.00 9.46
CA ASN A 3 -5.59 8.91 8.51
C ASN A 3 -4.50 9.33 7.50
N VAL A 4 -3.51 8.47 7.31
CA VAL A 4 -2.38 8.67 6.39
C VAL A 4 -2.60 7.81 5.17
N LEU A 5 -2.74 8.44 4.02
CA LEU A 5 -2.76 7.76 2.74
C LEU A 5 -1.34 7.65 2.19
N ILE A 6 -0.96 6.44 1.79
CA ILE A 6 0.29 6.18 1.08
C ILE A 6 -0.05 5.55 -0.27
N LEU A 7 0.69 5.91 -1.31
CA LEU A 7 0.63 5.22 -2.58
C LEU A 7 1.62 4.06 -2.53
N ALA A 8 1.12 2.83 -2.65
CA ALA A 8 1.97 1.65 -2.72
C ALA A 8 2.60 1.54 -4.11
N ASP A 9 3.90 1.36 -4.11
CA ASP A 9 4.71 1.23 -5.32
C ASP A 9 5.23 -0.21 -5.46
N PHE A 10 5.32 -0.70 -6.69
CA PHE A 10 5.59 -2.09 -7.01
C PHE A 10 6.63 -2.22 -8.13
N VAL A 11 7.56 -3.16 -7.95
CA VAL A 11 8.51 -3.61 -8.99
C VAL A 11 8.44 -5.12 -9.06
N ASP A 12 8.30 -5.68 -10.26
CA ASP A 12 8.16 -7.12 -10.52
C ASP A 12 7.09 -7.80 -9.63
N GLY A 13 5.97 -7.11 -9.44
CA GLY A 13 4.84 -7.60 -8.64
C GLY A 13 5.06 -7.60 -7.12
N LYS A 14 6.12 -6.94 -6.62
CA LYS A 14 6.44 -6.85 -5.20
C LYS A 14 6.47 -5.41 -4.74
N ALA A 15 5.91 -5.15 -3.56
CA ALA A 15 6.00 -3.85 -2.92
C ALA A 15 7.46 -3.42 -2.76
N THR A 16 7.78 -2.19 -3.14
CA THR A 16 9.13 -1.64 -3.00
C THR A 16 9.48 -1.39 -1.53
N LYS A 17 10.78 -1.38 -1.21
CA LYS A 17 11.26 -1.04 0.14
C LYS A 17 10.74 0.33 0.61
N SER A 18 10.66 1.28 -0.32
CA SER A 18 10.14 2.62 -0.04
C SER A 18 8.70 2.59 0.48
N THR A 19 7.84 1.73 -0.06
CA THR A 19 6.46 1.53 0.44
C THR A 19 6.44 1.17 1.93
N VAL A 20 7.34 0.28 2.37
CA VAL A 20 7.43 -0.15 3.78
C VAL A 20 7.97 0.98 4.67
N GLU A 21 8.99 1.72 4.21
CA GLU A 21 9.58 2.83 4.95
C GLU A 21 8.56 3.98 5.12
N ILE A 22 7.81 4.32 4.07
CA ILE A 22 6.76 5.34 4.10
C ILE A 22 5.59 4.91 5.01
N ALA A 23 5.17 3.64 4.96
CA ALA A 23 4.17 3.12 5.89
C ALA A 23 4.64 3.26 7.35
N THR A 24 5.90 2.92 7.63
CA THR A 24 6.50 3.06 8.96
C THR A 24 6.51 4.51 9.44
N ALA A 25 6.85 5.45 8.56
CA ALA A 25 6.78 6.88 8.86
C ALA A 25 5.33 7.34 9.10
N GLY A 26 4.39 6.90 8.26
CA GLY A 26 2.97 7.23 8.38
C GLY A 26 2.36 6.80 9.71
N ALA A 27 2.77 5.63 10.23
CA ALA A 27 2.31 5.12 11.52
C ALA A 27 2.71 5.98 12.73
N ARG A 28 3.69 6.88 12.58
CA ARG A 28 4.02 7.89 13.60
C ARG A 28 3.02 9.05 13.63
N ILE A 29 2.23 9.22 12.56
CA ILE A 29 1.27 10.31 12.38
C ILE A 29 -0.15 9.83 12.66
N GLY A 30 -0.51 8.63 12.18
CA GLY A 30 -1.85 8.09 12.31
C GLY A 30 -2.01 6.70 11.69
N GLU A 31 -3.25 6.28 11.49
CA GLU A 31 -3.56 5.00 10.83
C GLU A 31 -3.17 5.05 9.35
N VAL A 32 -2.57 3.97 8.83
CA VAL A 32 -2.02 3.95 7.47
C VAL A 32 -2.95 3.19 6.54
N SER A 33 -3.49 3.90 5.55
CA SER A 33 -4.23 3.33 4.42
C SER A 33 -3.35 3.30 3.17
N ALA A 34 -3.01 2.11 2.68
CA ALA A 34 -2.26 1.96 1.44
C ALA A 34 -3.19 1.95 0.22
N VAL A 35 -2.85 2.70 -0.81
CA VAL A 35 -3.55 2.71 -2.11
C VAL A 35 -2.74 1.87 -3.09
N VAL A 36 -3.37 0.85 -3.66
CA VAL A 36 -2.81 -0.02 -4.71
C VAL A 36 -3.43 0.36 -6.02
N MET A 37 -2.62 0.88 -6.95
CA MET A 37 -3.02 1.08 -8.34
C MET A 37 -2.56 -0.13 -9.15
N ALA A 38 -3.49 -0.81 -9.81
CA ALA A 38 -3.21 -2.05 -10.51
C ALA A 38 -3.96 -2.15 -11.84
N PRO A 39 -3.44 -2.91 -12.81
CA PRO A 39 -4.24 -3.37 -13.93
C PRO A 39 -5.44 -4.20 -13.45
N ILE A 40 -6.51 -4.22 -14.26
CA ILE A 40 -7.72 -5.01 -13.97
C ILE A 40 -7.38 -6.47 -13.66
N GLY A 41 -7.89 -6.97 -12.53
CA GLY A 41 -7.70 -8.34 -12.04
C GLY A 41 -6.36 -8.61 -11.35
N GLN A 42 -5.46 -7.63 -11.22
CA GLN A 42 -4.16 -7.81 -10.57
C GLN A 42 -4.09 -7.21 -9.15
N GLY A 43 -5.07 -6.41 -8.76
CA GLY A 43 -5.02 -5.62 -7.52
C GLY A 43 -4.94 -6.47 -6.26
N ALA A 44 -5.69 -7.58 -6.21
CA ALA A 44 -5.67 -8.51 -5.08
C ALA A 44 -4.30 -9.17 -4.87
N ALA A 45 -3.62 -9.54 -5.97
CA ALA A 45 -2.31 -10.17 -5.91
C ALA A 45 -1.24 -9.19 -5.41
N LEU A 46 -1.26 -7.94 -5.90
CA LEU A 46 -0.34 -6.89 -5.45
C LEU A 46 -0.60 -6.51 -3.99
N ALA A 47 -1.87 -6.35 -3.59
CA ALA A 47 -2.27 -6.07 -2.22
C ALA A 47 -1.80 -7.14 -1.24
N ALA A 48 -1.81 -8.42 -1.64
CA ALA A 48 -1.32 -9.52 -0.81
C ALA A 48 0.19 -9.46 -0.52
N THR A 49 0.96 -8.66 -1.27
CA THR A 49 2.40 -8.44 -0.99
C THR A 49 2.64 -7.37 0.08
N LEU A 50 1.64 -6.56 0.43
CA LEU A 50 1.70 -5.53 1.47
C LEU A 50 1.53 -6.11 2.89
N THR A 51 2.18 -7.23 3.18
CA THR A 51 2.10 -7.92 4.48
C THR A 51 3.12 -7.41 5.50
N GLN A 52 4.04 -6.54 5.08
CA GLN A 52 5.13 -6.05 5.92
C GLN A 52 4.94 -4.56 6.22
N GLY A 53 4.45 -4.24 7.42
CA GLY A 53 4.39 -2.87 7.91
C GLY A 53 3.08 -2.53 8.64
N PRO A 54 2.94 -1.28 9.11
CA PRO A 54 1.82 -0.84 9.92
C PRO A 54 0.58 -0.43 9.09
N ILE A 55 0.38 -1.06 7.93
CA ILE A 55 -0.76 -0.79 7.05
C ILE A 55 -2.01 -1.42 7.67
N THR A 56 -3.02 -0.61 7.96
CA THR A 56 -4.28 -1.05 8.59
C THR A 56 -5.41 -1.21 7.58
N LYS A 57 -5.31 -0.55 6.42
CA LYS A 57 -6.29 -0.63 5.35
C LYS A 57 -5.61 -0.63 3.98
N ILE A 58 -6.17 -1.39 3.04
CA ILE A 58 -5.75 -1.38 1.64
C ILE A 58 -6.93 -0.93 0.78
N LEU A 59 -6.69 0.03 -0.10
CA LEU A 59 -7.61 0.56 -1.10
C LEU A 59 -7.11 0.12 -2.47
N ILE A 60 -7.82 -0.79 -3.11
CA ILE A 60 -7.46 -1.27 -4.45
C ILE A 60 -8.19 -0.43 -5.49
N ILE A 61 -7.44 0.12 -6.44
CA ILE A 61 -7.94 0.84 -7.60
C ILE A 61 -7.44 0.10 -8.82
N GLU A 62 -8.37 -0.58 -9.50
CA GLU A 62 -8.08 -1.24 -10.76
C GLU A 62 -8.49 -0.35 -11.93
N SER A 63 -7.57 -0.18 -12.90
CA SER A 63 -7.79 0.61 -14.10
C SER A 63 -7.13 -0.05 -15.32
N ASP A 64 -7.64 0.28 -16.51
CA ASP A 64 -7.04 -0.12 -17.81
C ASP A 64 -5.74 0.63 -18.09
#